data_AF-K0SVF5-F1
#
_entry.id   AF-K0SVF5-F1
#
_cell.length_a   1.000
_cell.length_b   1.000
_cell.length_c   1.000
_cell.angle_alpha   90.00
_cell.angle_beta   90.00
_cell.angle_gamma   90.00
#
_symmetry.space_group_name_H-M   'P 1'
#
loop_
_entity.id
_entity.type
_entity.pdbx_description
1 polymer ?
#
loop_
_entity_poly.entity_id
_entity_poly.type
_entity_poly.pdbx_seq_one_letter_code
_entity_poly.pdbx_strand_id
1 'polypeptide(L)'
;MVTGMADCFQRNSRIALAAPAVVLFVVTCLASLVSPPAPEFGGDAKARAGLGPLRLGHGHHGHRGYRDEYSGDEDDEGDSSPYDFYVYSMTFQPEFCREQRRGHFPGCRDFEESWEGQLTIHGLWPNRFDGSWPSNCSREKLDLTSLSSIASEMSDKWPDVKGGHSFWEHEWDKHGTCSGLTQLDYFRAALGLLVDTPPVVRESIGSTVVRDDLLGSYGDEGMTALVCKGGGYLSEVRVCFARGEGGAVGDRIVCPGAILDEDSCGDEIKVAAFGEGEDSSYGAVVETM
;
A
#
# COMPACT_ATOMS: atom_id res chain seq x y z
N MET A 1 -22.90 -86.38 8.89
CA MET A 1 -23.51 -85.07 9.17
C MET A 1 -22.67 -84.07 8.38
N VAL A 2 -23.05 -83.50 7.23
CA VAL A 2 -24.34 -82.87 6.80
C VAL A 2 -24.55 -81.53 7.53
N THR A 3 -24.68 -80.37 6.86
CA THR A 3 -24.59 -80.01 5.41
C THR A 3 -23.11 -79.90 4.94
N GLY A 4 -22.57 -79.01 4.08
CA GLY A 4 -23.01 -77.86 3.24
C GLY A 4 -21.74 -77.10 2.74
N MET A 5 -21.54 -76.52 1.53
CA MET A 5 -22.33 -76.21 0.32
C MET A 5 -23.37 -75.08 0.47
N ALA A 6 -23.46 -74.06 -0.42
CA ALA A 6 -22.62 -73.64 -1.60
C ALA A 6 -22.81 -72.10 -1.83
N ASP A 7 -22.25 -71.34 -2.79
CA ASP A 7 -21.44 -71.52 -4.04
C ASP A 7 -20.28 -70.45 -4.06
N CYS A 8 -19.32 -70.26 -5.01
CA CYS A 8 -19.18 -70.37 -6.48
C CYS A 8 -19.77 -69.16 -7.28
N PHE A 9 -19.16 -68.59 -8.34
CA PHE A 9 -17.84 -68.80 -8.98
C PHE A 9 -17.47 -67.62 -9.93
N GLN A 10 -16.16 -67.37 -10.15
CA GLN A 10 -15.45 -67.09 -11.42
C GLN A 10 -14.16 -66.28 -11.14
N ARG A 11 -12.96 -66.87 -11.22
CA ARG A 11 -12.14 -67.22 -12.41
C ARG A 11 -11.31 -66.07 -13.00
N ASN A 12 -9.99 -66.17 -12.76
CA ASN A 12 -8.89 -66.04 -13.73
C ASN A 12 -8.62 -64.65 -14.38
N SER A 13 -7.37 -64.25 -14.66
CA SER A 13 -6.08 -64.97 -14.67
C SER A 13 -4.95 -64.19 -13.96
N ARG A 14 -3.83 -64.88 -13.67
CA ARG A 14 -2.56 -64.29 -13.21
C ARG A 14 -1.65 -63.92 -14.39
N ILE A 15 -0.49 -63.32 -14.06
CA ILE A 15 0.77 -63.17 -14.84
C ILE A 15 0.83 -61.92 -15.74
N ALA A 16 1.92 -61.13 -15.82
CA ALA A 16 3.00 -60.77 -14.88
C ALA A 16 3.90 -59.67 -15.51
N LEU A 17 4.82 -59.10 -14.69
CA LEU A 17 6.11 -58.50 -15.06
C LEU A 17 6.19 -57.09 -15.69
N ALA A 18 7.34 -56.46 -15.42
CA ALA A 18 7.97 -55.30 -16.06
C ALA A 18 7.40 -53.89 -15.80
N ALA A 19 7.83 -53.26 -14.70
CA ALA A 19 7.90 -51.80 -14.59
C ALA A 19 9.23 -51.28 -15.19
N PRO A 20 9.24 -50.22 -16.02
CA PRO A 20 10.46 -49.59 -16.51
C PRO A 20 11.10 -48.65 -15.47
N ALA A 21 12.37 -48.34 -15.67
CA ALA A 21 13.25 -47.72 -14.67
C ALA A 21 12.90 -46.27 -14.29
N VAL A 22 13.31 -45.90 -13.07
CA VAL A 22 13.43 -44.52 -12.59
C VAL A 22 14.40 -43.75 -13.49
N VAL A 23 13.95 -42.63 -14.06
CA VAL A 23 14.82 -41.66 -14.73
C VAL A 23 15.10 -40.50 -13.78
N LEU A 24 16.30 -40.50 -13.20
CA LEU A 24 16.77 -39.45 -12.30
C LEU A 24 17.21 -38.22 -13.11
N PHE A 25 16.29 -37.27 -13.37
CA PHE A 25 16.63 -36.00 -14.00
C PHE A 25 17.37 -35.07 -13.02
N VAL A 26 18.70 -35.18 -13.03
CA VAL A 26 19.60 -34.24 -12.35
C VAL A 26 19.63 -32.92 -13.14
N VAL A 27 18.83 -31.95 -12.71
CA VAL A 27 18.82 -30.60 -13.30
C VAL A 27 19.90 -29.73 -12.63
N THR A 28 21.14 -29.83 -13.11
CA THR A 28 22.21 -28.89 -12.75
C THR A 28 22.06 -27.59 -13.56
N CYS A 29 21.24 -26.66 -13.06
CA CYS A 29 21.33 -25.26 -13.50
C CYS A 29 22.61 -24.63 -12.92
N LEU A 30 23.61 -24.44 -13.79
CA LEU A 30 24.84 -23.72 -13.45
C LEU A 30 24.54 -22.23 -13.27
N ALA A 31 24.87 -21.69 -12.09
CA ALA A 31 24.78 -20.26 -11.81
C ALA A 31 25.89 -19.49 -12.56
N SER A 32 25.54 -18.92 -13.72
CA SER A 32 26.41 -18.00 -14.47
C SER A 32 26.38 -16.60 -13.84
N LEU A 33 27.33 -16.34 -12.93
CA LEU A 33 27.55 -15.01 -12.37
C LEU A 33 28.09 -14.05 -13.44
N VAL A 34 27.24 -13.15 -13.94
CA VAL A 34 27.63 -11.98 -14.74
C VAL A 34 26.93 -10.75 -14.16
N SER A 35 27.57 -10.12 -13.18
CA SER A 35 27.12 -8.83 -12.65
C SER A 35 27.35 -7.72 -13.70
N PRO A 36 26.39 -6.79 -13.89
CA PRO A 36 26.69 -5.56 -14.61
C PRO A 36 27.69 -4.72 -13.80
N PRO A 37 28.60 -3.97 -14.43
CA PRO A 37 29.48 -3.03 -13.73
C PRO A 37 28.65 -1.88 -13.14
N ALA A 38 28.99 -1.45 -11.92
CA ALA A 38 28.40 -0.28 -11.29
C ALA A 38 28.81 1.02 -12.02
N PRO A 39 27.97 2.06 -12.03
CA PRO A 39 28.36 3.37 -12.57
C PRO A 39 29.44 4.01 -11.70
N GLU A 40 30.57 4.41 -12.31
CA GLU A 40 31.62 5.14 -11.60
C GLU A 40 31.18 6.58 -11.32
N PHE A 41 30.90 6.89 -10.06
CA PHE A 41 30.72 8.27 -9.59
C PHE A 41 32.08 9.00 -9.60
N GLY A 42 32.38 9.68 -10.70
CA GLY A 42 33.58 10.51 -10.86
C GLY A 42 33.59 11.71 -9.91
N GLY A 43 34.24 11.56 -8.74
CA GLY A 43 34.41 12.63 -7.77
C GLY A 43 35.48 13.64 -8.17
N ASP A 44 35.09 14.85 -8.58
CA ASP A 44 36.00 15.96 -8.93
C ASP A 44 35.93 17.09 -7.88
N ALA A 45 36.11 16.72 -6.61
CA ALA A 45 36.09 17.62 -5.45
C ALA A 45 37.32 18.54 -5.41
N LYS A 46 37.32 19.60 -6.23
CA LYS A 46 38.41 20.58 -6.33
C LYS A 46 38.53 21.48 -5.09
N ALA A 47 39.17 20.94 -4.05
CA ALA A 47 39.64 21.69 -2.90
C ALA A 47 40.69 22.74 -3.31
N ARG A 48 40.25 23.98 -3.61
CA ARG A 48 41.14 25.11 -3.91
C ARG A 48 41.71 25.71 -2.62
N ALA A 49 42.89 25.24 -2.22
CA ALA A 49 43.71 25.92 -1.23
C ALA A 49 44.19 27.29 -1.77
N GLY A 50 43.59 28.38 -1.30
CA GLY A 50 43.89 29.76 -1.72
C GLY A 50 44.67 30.55 -0.66
N LEU A 51 46.00 30.42 -0.64
CA LEU A 51 46.86 31.24 0.22
C LEU A 51 46.97 32.68 -0.31
N GLY A 52 46.16 33.59 0.23
CA GLY A 52 46.26 35.04 -0.01
C GLY A 52 47.06 35.75 1.10
N PRO A 53 48.12 36.54 0.79
CA PRO A 53 48.93 37.21 1.80
C PRO A 53 48.29 38.52 2.31
N LEU A 54 48.44 38.82 3.61
CA LEU A 54 48.14 40.15 4.13
C LEU A 54 49.07 41.22 3.55
N ARG A 55 48.51 42.34 3.10
CA ARG A 55 49.19 43.65 3.07
C ARG A 55 48.21 44.77 3.42
N LEU A 56 48.62 45.63 4.35
CA LEU A 56 47.98 46.93 4.59
C LEU A 56 48.53 47.96 3.59
N GLY A 57 47.69 48.92 3.19
CA GLY A 57 48.09 50.11 2.44
C GLY A 57 46.93 51.09 2.29
N HIS A 58 47.11 52.34 2.74
CA HIS A 58 46.12 53.41 2.54
C HIS A 58 46.32 54.11 1.19
N GLY A 59 45.23 54.62 0.59
CA GLY A 59 45.31 55.51 -0.58
C GLY A 59 43.95 56.07 -0.99
N HIS A 60 43.78 57.39 -0.91
CA HIS A 60 42.64 58.10 -1.51
C HIS A 60 42.84 58.22 -3.03
N HIS A 61 41.78 58.01 -3.82
CA HIS A 61 41.22 58.94 -4.82
C HIS A 61 40.02 58.26 -5.52
N GLY A 62 39.09 59.03 -6.08
CA GLY A 62 37.83 58.51 -6.63
C GLY A 62 37.54 58.92 -8.09
N HIS A 63 36.25 58.94 -8.42
CA HIS A 63 35.58 59.19 -9.72
C HIS A 63 35.19 58.00 -10.60
N ARG A 64 34.01 58.18 -11.21
CA ARG A 64 33.30 57.38 -12.22
C ARG A 64 32.70 56.08 -11.70
N GLY A 65 31.37 56.08 -11.62
CA GLY A 65 30.60 54.90 -11.27
C GLY A 65 30.55 53.91 -12.43
N TYR A 66 30.54 52.63 -12.08
CA TYR A 66 29.97 51.58 -12.89
C TYR A 66 28.48 51.48 -12.55
N ARG A 67 27.64 51.10 -13.52
CA ARG A 67 26.21 50.86 -13.29
C ARG A 67 26.05 49.37 -13.01
N ASP A 68 25.95 49.01 -11.75
CA ASP A 68 25.63 47.65 -11.35
C ASP A 68 24.18 47.37 -11.72
N GLU A 69 24.02 46.66 -12.84
CA GLU A 69 22.73 46.18 -13.33
C GLU A 69 22.38 44.92 -12.53
N TYR A 70 21.83 45.12 -11.32
CA TYR A 70 21.26 44.05 -10.51
C TYR A 70 20.03 43.50 -11.23
N SER A 71 20.27 42.58 -12.17
CA SER A 71 19.25 41.71 -12.75
C SER A 71 18.54 41.00 -11.60
N GLY A 72 17.21 41.09 -11.60
CA GLY A 72 16.40 40.71 -10.44
C GLY A 72 16.70 39.33 -9.92
N ASP A 73 16.55 39.17 -8.61
CA ASP A 73 16.38 37.87 -7.98
C ASP A 73 15.29 37.11 -8.75
N GLU A 74 15.52 35.85 -9.08
CA GLU A 74 14.51 35.04 -9.79
C GLU A 74 13.30 34.92 -8.86
N ASP A 75 12.12 35.37 -9.32
CA ASP A 75 10.87 35.24 -8.59
C ASP A 75 10.58 33.74 -8.40
N ASP A 76 10.93 33.22 -7.23
CA ASP A 76 10.46 31.94 -6.73
C ASP A 76 8.93 32.02 -6.64
N GLU A 77 8.24 31.53 -7.69
CA GLU A 77 6.79 31.34 -7.72
C GLU A 77 6.43 30.21 -6.72
N GLY A 78 6.61 30.51 -5.43
CA GLY A 78 6.54 29.57 -4.33
C GLY A 78 5.26 28.76 -4.41
N ASP A 79 5.42 27.45 -4.65
CA ASP A 79 4.40 26.53 -5.16
C ASP A 79 3.03 26.77 -4.53
N SER A 80 2.16 27.48 -5.25
CA SER A 80 0.87 27.95 -4.74
C SER A 80 -0.18 26.83 -4.69
N SER A 81 0.27 25.61 -4.43
CA SER A 81 -0.49 24.38 -4.52
C SER A 81 -1.55 24.27 -3.41
N PRO A 82 -2.72 23.65 -3.70
CA PRO A 82 -3.67 23.26 -2.66
C PRO A 82 -3.13 22.19 -1.68
N TYR A 83 -2.03 21.50 -2.01
CA TYR A 83 -1.39 20.47 -1.17
C TYR A 83 0.08 20.22 -1.55
N ASP A 84 0.84 19.57 -0.67
CA ASP A 84 2.29 19.47 -0.82
C ASP A 84 2.73 18.02 -1.13
N PHE A 85 1.97 17.01 -0.67
CA PHE A 85 2.21 15.59 -0.91
C PHE A 85 0.90 14.77 -0.83
N TYR A 86 0.98 13.47 -1.10
CA TYR A 86 -0.14 12.53 -0.95
C TYR A 86 0.05 11.60 0.25
N VAL A 87 -0.97 11.49 1.11
CA VAL A 87 -1.13 10.35 2.02
C VAL A 87 -1.92 9.27 1.29
N TYR A 88 -1.38 8.06 1.19
CA TYR A 88 -2.10 6.90 0.66
C TYR A 88 -2.46 5.98 1.82
N SER A 89 -3.75 5.86 2.11
CA SER A 89 -4.27 5.00 3.19
C SER A 89 -4.88 3.73 2.62
N MET A 90 -4.57 2.60 3.26
CA MET A 90 -5.07 1.27 2.92
C MET A 90 -5.73 0.66 4.14
N THR A 91 -6.97 0.18 4.00
CA THR A 91 -7.76 -0.46 5.05
C THR A 91 -7.56 -1.97 5.08
N PHE A 92 -7.32 -2.52 6.26
CA PHE A 92 -7.41 -3.97 6.51
C PHE A 92 -8.87 -4.34 6.80
N GLN A 93 -9.55 -4.96 5.82
CA GLN A 93 -11.01 -5.13 5.86
C GLN A 93 -11.55 -5.99 7.01
N PRO A 94 -10.88 -7.08 7.47
CA PRO A 94 -11.32 -7.81 8.66
C PRO A 94 -11.49 -6.92 9.89
N GLU A 95 -10.60 -5.96 10.11
CA GLU A 95 -10.69 -5.00 11.23
C GLU A 95 -11.88 -4.05 11.05
N PHE A 96 -12.04 -3.49 9.84
CA PHE A 96 -13.18 -2.62 9.54
C PHE A 96 -14.50 -3.34 9.84
N CYS A 97 -14.66 -4.57 9.35
CA CYS A 97 -15.87 -5.34 9.57
C CYS A 97 -16.07 -5.76 11.03
N ARG A 98 -15.00 -6.06 11.80
CA ARG A 98 -15.12 -6.39 13.22
C ARG A 98 -15.52 -5.18 14.09
N GLU A 99 -15.02 -3.98 13.79
CA GLU A 99 -15.48 -2.74 14.46
C GLU A 99 -16.92 -2.38 14.04
N GLN A 100 -17.31 -2.69 12.81
CA GLN A 100 -18.63 -2.38 12.24
C GLN A 100 -19.70 -3.47 12.47
N ARG A 101 -19.53 -4.40 13.41
CA ARG A 101 -20.45 -5.54 13.69
C ARG A 101 -21.93 -5.22 13.98
N ARG A 102 -22.34 -3.95 14.04
CA ARG A 102 -23.75 -3.53 14.06
C ARG A 102 -24.27 -3.10 12.69
N GLY A 103 -23.39 -2.57 11.83
CA GLY A 103 -23.69 -2.30 10.43
C GLY A 103 -23.85 -3.60 9.67
N HIS A 104 -25.04 -3.85 9.13
CA HIS A 104 -25.32 -5.04 8.32
C HIS A 104 -24.82 -4.83 6.88
N PHE A 105 -23.55 -4.47 6.75
CA PHE A 105 -22.87 -4.15 5.49
C PHE A 105 -22.66 -5.43 4.67
N PRO A 106 -23.11 -5.51 3.39
CA PRO A 106 -23.03 -6.73 2.60
C PRO A 106 -21.62 -7.30 2.52
N GLY A 107 -20.61 -6.48 2.18
CA GLY A 107 -19.22 -6.91 2.06
C GLY A 107 -18.54 -7.29 3.39
N CYS A 108 -19.24 -7.20 4.53
CA CYS A 108 -18.77 -7.72 5.82
C CYS A 108 -19.42 -9.06 6.22
N ARG A 109 -20.36 -9.58 5.43
CA ARG A 109 -20.95 -10.92 5.60
C ARG A 109 -20.64 -11.80 4.40
N ASP A 110 -20.84 -11.20 3.23
CA ASP A 110 -20.72 -11.75 1.90
C ASP A 110 -19.40 -11.18 1.32
N PHE A 111 -18.27 -11.47 1.99
CA PHE A 111 -16.94 -10.92 1.68
C PHE A 111 -16.21 -11.75 0.62
N GLU A 112 -15.37 -11.10 -0.20
CA GLU A 112 -14.54 -11.80 -1.18
C GLU A 112 -13.31 -12.45 -0.52
N GLU A 113 -12.94 -13.66 -0.94
CA GLU A 113 -11.75 -14.37 -0.45
C GLU A 113 -10.45 -13.60 -0.74
N SER A 114 -10.46 -12.70 -1.75
CA SER A 114 -9.34 -11.79 -2.02
C SER A 114 -9.10 -10.80 -0.88
N TRP A 115 -10.13 -10.37 -0.13
CA TRP A 115 -9.96 -9.40 0.96
C TRP A 115 -9.42 -10.03 2.26
N GLU A 116 -9.56 -11.35 2.43
CA GLU A 116 -9.00 -12.01 3.61
C GLU A 116 -7.47 -11.96 3.55
N GLY A 117 -6.84 -11.41 4.60
CA GLY A 117 -5.39 -11.25 4.65
C GLY A 117 -4.80 -10.31 3.61
N GLN A 118 -5.60 -9.41 3.03
CA GLN A 118 -5.12 -8.34 2.15
C GLN A 118 -5.58 -6.96 2.64
N LEU A 119 -4.71 -5.97 2.42
CA LEU A 119 -5.06 -4.57 2.40
C LEU A 119 -5.89 -4.24 1.17
N THR A 120 -6.80 -3.30 1.33
CA THR A 120 -7.57 -2.67 0.25
C THR A 120 -7.41 -1.17 0.34
N ILE A 121 -7.70 -0.43 -0.72
CA ILE A 121 -7.54 1.02 -0.74
C ILE A 121 -8.60 1.67 0.17
N HIS A 122 -8.16 2.60 1.01
CA HIS A 122 -9.04 3.55 1.68
C HIS A 122 -9.15 4.82 0.82
N GLY A 123 -8.01 5.41 0.47
CA GLY A 123 -7.96 6.56 -0.45
C GLY A 123 -6.57 7.17 -0.63
N LEU A 124 -6.51 8.12 -1.57
CA LEU A 124 -5.32 8.86 -1.98
C LEU A 124 -5.57 10.35 -1.67
N TRP A 125 -4.98 10.86 -0.60
CA TRP A 125 -5.38 12.12 0.02
C TRP A 125 -4.32 13.21 -0.19
N PRO A 126 -4.63 14.26 -0.99
CA PRO A 126 -3.89 15.52 -0.99
C PRO A 126 -3.69 16.07 0.44
N ASN A 127 -2.46 16.29 0.88
CA ASN A 127 -2.13 16.71 2.25
C ASN A 127 -1.01 17.76 2.29
N ARG A 128 -0.92 18.53 3.38
CA ARG A 128 0.13 19.53 3.64
C ARG A 128 1.10 19.10 4.73
N PHE A 129 2.30 19.66 4.71
CA PHE A 129 3.37 19.34 5.68
C PHE A 129 3.03 19.73 7.13
N ASP A 130 2.08 20.64 7.35
CA ASP A 130 1.58 21.02 8.68
C ASP A 130 0.50 20.08 9.24
N GLY A 131 0.17 19.00 8.51
CA GLY A 131 -0.88 18.05 8.87
C GLY A 131 -2.29 18.47 8.46
N SER A 132 -2.48 19.66 7.88
CA SER A 132 -3.76 20.06 7.29
C SER A 132 -3.93 19.47 5.89
N TRP A 133 -5.17 19.42 5.39
CA TRP A 133 -5.48 18.96 4.03
C TRP A 133 -6.55 19.84 3.38
N PRO A 134 -6.47 20.09 2.07
CA PRO A 134 -7.62 20.60 1.31
C PRO A 134 -8.72 19.53 1.28
N SER A 135 -9.99 19.95 1.25
CA SER A 135 -11.09 19.01 0.99
C SER A 135 -12.29 19.68 0.32
N ASN A 136 -13.08 18.88 -0.42
CA ASN A 136 -14.30 19.34 -1.10
C ASN A 136 -14.03 20.52 -2.07
N CYS A 137 -12.92 20.47 -2.79
CA CYS A 137 -12.38 21.59 -3.57
C CYS A 137 -13.23 21.96 -4.79
N SER A 138 -14.06 21.04 -5.28
CA SER A 138 -15.02 21.30 -6.36
C SER A 138 -16.41 20.75 -6.01
N ARG A 139 -17.39 20.97 -6.89
CA ARG A 139 -18.72 20.33 -6.82
C ARG A 139 -18.93 19.31 -7.93
N GLU A 140 -17.85 18.92 -8.61
CA GLU A 140 -17.86 17.90 -9.64
C GLU A 140 -18.17 16.55 -9.01
N LYS A 141 -19.25 15.91 -9.48
CA LYS A 141 -19.64 14.58 -9.02
C LYS A 141 -18.95 13.49 -9.80
N LEU A 142 -18.69 12.37 -9.12
CA LEU A 142 -18.14 11.17 -9.71
C LEU A 142 -19.08 10.66 -10.82
N ASP A 143 -18.59 10.68 -12.05
CA ASP A 143 -19.20 10.00 -13.19
C ASP A 143 -18.68 8.57 -13.22
N LEU A 144 -19.48 7.63 -12.70
CA LEU A 144 -19.18 6.20 -12.69
C LEU A 144 -18.95 5.62 -14.09
N THR A 145 -19.42 6.28 -15.16
CA THR A 145 -19.13 5.83 -16.54
C THR A 145 -17.67 6.06 -16.92
N SER A 146 -16.99 7.06 -16.34
CA SER A 146 -15.55 7.27 -16.53
C SER A 146 -14.73 6.10 -15.97
N LEU A 147 -15.16 5.52 -14.85
CA LEU A 147 -14.50 4.39 -14.19
C LEU A 147 -14.78 3.03 -14.86
N SER A 148 -15.63 2.98 -15.88
CA SER A 148 -16.04 1.73 -16.54
C SER A 148 -14.88 0.85 -17.01
N SER A 149 -13.76 1.45 -17.40
CA SER A 149 -12.53 0.73 -17.83
C SER A 149 -11.74 0.06 -16.69
N ILE A 150 -12.01 0.42 -15.43
CA ILE A 150 -11.32 -0.07 -14.23
C ILE A 150 -12.28 -0.64 -13.17
N ALA A 151 -13.59 -0.74 -13.49
CA ALA A 151 -14.64 -1.07 -12.52
C ALA A 151 -14.42 -2.42 -11.79
N SER A 152 -13.81 -3.41 -12.44
CA SER A 152 -13.47 -4.68 -11.79
C SER A 152 -12.34 -4.55 -10.78
N GLU A 153 -11.35 -3.71 -11.04
CA GLU A 153 -10.25 -3.44 -10.10
C GLU A 153 -10.72 -2.56 -8.94
N MET A 154 -11.62 -1.60 -9.20
CA MET A 154 -12.28 -0.81 -8.16
C MET A 154 -13.07 -1.69 -7.18
N SER A 155 -13.84 -2.66 -7.67
CA SER A 155 -14.61 -3.58 -6.80
C SER A 155 -13.74 -4.53 -5.98
N ASP A 156 -12.63 -5.02 -6.53
CA ASP A 156 -11.72 -5.95 -5.83
C ASP A 156 -10.77 -5.22 -4.87
N LYS A 157 -10.08 -4.16 -5.34
CA LYS A 157 -9.02 -3.46 -4.59
C LYS A 157 -9.52 -2.30 -3.73
N TRP A 158 -10.65 -1.68 -4.05
CA TRP A 158 -11.19 -0.51 -3.34
C TRP A 158 -12.69 -0.68 -2.98
N PRO A 159 -13.09 -1.76 -2.30
CA PRO A 159 -14.50 -2.13 -2.16
C PRO A 159 -15.32 -1.14 -1.32
N ASP A 160 -16.48 -0.71 -1.83
CA ASP A 160 -17.54 -0.17 -0.97
C ASP A 160 -18.25 -1.33 -0.26
N VAL A 161 -17.69 -1.76 0.86
CA VAL A 161 -18.24 -2.85 1.69
C VAL A 161 -19.67 -2.60 2.19
N LYS A 162 -20.16 -1.35 2.19
CA LYS A 162 -21.55 -0.99 2.51
C LYS A 162 -22.52 -1.31 1.35
N GLY A 163 -21.98 -1.50 0.15
CA GLY A 163 -22.69 -1.81 -1.09
C GLY A 163 -22.96 -0.57 -1.95
N GLY A 164 -22.67 -0.69 -3.25
CA GLY A 164 -22.82 0.40 -4.23
C GLY A 164 -21.49 1.10 -4.51
N HIS A 165 -21.53 2.44 -4.61
CA HIS A 165 -20.38 3.27 -4.99
C HIS A 165 -20.22 4.50 -4.08
N SER A 166 -20.94 4.53 -2.95
CA SER A 166 -21.01 5.67 -2.03
C SER A 166 -19.64 6.03 -1.41
N PHE A 167 -18.77 5.03 -1.27
CA PHE A 167 -17.40 5.22 -0.81
C PHE A 167 -16.53 5.89 -1.88
N TRP A 168 -16.66 5.49 -3.15
CA TRP A 168 -15.94 6.12 -4.26
C TRP A 168 -16.41 7.56 -4.48
N GLU A 169 -17.73 7.80 -4.37
CA GLU A 169 -18.31 9.14 -4.38
C GLU A 169 -17.76 10.01 -3.24
N HIS A 170 -17.62 9.46 -2.02
CA HIS A 170 -17.05 10.18 -0.88
C HIS A 170 -15.57 10.54 -1.09
N GLU A 171 -14.75 9.57 -1.49
CA GLU A 171 -13.31 9.78 -1.68
C GLU A 171 -13.01 10.68 -2.87
N TRP A 172 -13.83 10.65 -3.93
CA TRP A 172 -13.78 11.64 -5.00
C TRP A 172 -14.17 13.04 -4.51
N ASP A 173 -15.40 13.21 -3.99
CA ASP A 173 -15.92 14.51 -3.54
C ASP A 173 -14.94 15.20 -2.58
N LYS A 174 -14.49 14.46 -1.55
CA LYS A 174 -13.71 14.97 -0.43
C LYS A 174 -12.25 15.20 -0.77
N HIS A 175 -11.61 14.27 -1.49
CA HIS A 175 -10.16 14.27 -1.74
C HIS A 175 -9.79 14.35 -3.21
N GLY A 176 -10.41 13.54 -4.08
CA GLY A 176 -10.16 13.52 -5.52
C GLY A 176 -10.32 14.88 -6.19
N THR A 177 -11.37 15.65 -5.84
CA THR A 177 -11.58 17.01 -6.36
C THR A 177 -10.46 18.01 -6.02
N CYS A 178 -9.58 17.69 -5.07
CA CYS A 178 -8.44 18.52 -4.66
C CYS A 178 -7.11 18.12 -5.32
N SER A 179 -7.05 16.97 -6.01
CA SER A 179 -5.82 16.42 -6.60
C SER A 179 -5.29 17.23 -7.80
N GLY A 180 -6.19 17.78 -8.62
CA GLY A 180 -5.88 18.33 -9.95
C GLY A 180 -5.95 17.29 -11.09
N LEU A 181 -6.09 16.00 -10.77
CA LEU A 181 -6.22 14.91 -11.73
C LEU A 181 -7.66 14.79 -12.28
N THR A 182 -7.81 14.12 -13.43
CA THR A 182 -9.13 13.66 -13.86
C THR A 182 -9.62 12.53 -12.94
N GLN A 183 -10.94 12.31 -12.88
CA GLN A 183 -11.54 11.22 -12.10
C GLN A 183 -10.87 9.88 -12.38
N LEU A 184 -10.75 9.52 -13.67
CA LEU A 184 -10.18 8.25 -14.09
C LEU A 184 -8.67 8.13 -13.76
N ASP A 185 -7.91 9.23 -13.84
CA ASP A 185 -6.48 9.23 -13.54
C ASP A 185 -6.21 9.19 -12.03
N TYR A 186 -7.05 9.85 -11.21
CA TYR A 186 -7.02 9.75 -9.75
C TYR A 186 -7.26 8.31 -9.27
N PHE A 187 -8.34 7.68 -9.74
CA PHE A 187 -8.65 6.29 -9.38
C PHE A 187 -7.61 5.30 -9.93
N ARG A 188 -7.07 5.50 -11.13
CA ARG A 188 -5.97 4.68 -11.67
C ARG A 188 -4.67 4.84 -10.89
N ALA A 189 -4.30 6.06 -10.50
CA ALA A 189 -3.12 6.30 -9.68
C ALA A 189 -3.24 5.52 -8.37
N ALA A 190 -4.35 5.69 -7.64
CA ALA A 190 -4.61 4.95 -6.42
C ALA A 190 -4.57 3.41 -6.61
N LEU A 191 -5.16 2.87 -7.68
CA LEU A 191 -5.12 1.44 -8.00
C LEU A 191 -3.70 0.91 -8.32
N GLY A 192 -2.83 1.77 -8.85
CA GLY A 192 -1.43 1.44 -9.16
C GLY A 192 -0.46 1.57 -7.98
N LEU A 193 -0.90 2.14 -6.85
CA LEU A 193 -0.09 2.38 -5.65
C LEU A 193 -0.32 1.35 -4.53
N LEU A 194 -1.27 0.40 -4.72
CA LEU A 194 -1.58 -0.61 -3.72
C LEU A 194 -0.39 -1.54 -3.56
N VAL A 195 0.29 -1.45 -2.41
CA VAL A 195 1.40 -2.33 -2.07
C VAL A 195 0.89 -3.70 -1.64
N ASP A 196 1.60 -4.75 -2.05
CA ASP A 196 1.30 -6.11 -1.65
C ASP A 196 1.28 -6.23 -0.12
N THR A 197 0.31 -6.98 0.41
CA THR A 197 0.20 -7.21 1.86
C THR A 197 1.28 -8.20 2.30
N PRO A 198 2.19 -7.83 3.23
CA PRO A 198 3.30 -8.69 3.61
C PRO A 198 2.85 -10.06 4.15
N PRO A 199 3.57 -11.15 3.85
CA PRO A 199 3.25 -12.49 4.35
C PRO A 199 3.03 -12.53 5.86
N VAL A 200 3.80 -11.76 6.64
CA VAL A 200 3.67 -11.70 8.10
C VAL A 200 2.27 -11.27 8.59
N VAL A 201 1.54 -10.45 7.82
CA VAL A 201 0.13 -10.13 8.12
C VAL A 201 -0.76 -11.34 7.83
N ARG A 202 -0.60 -11.94 6.64
CA ARG A 202 -1.43 -13.07 6.17
C ARG A 202 -1.21 -14.35 6.97
N GLU A 203 -0.02 -14.54 7.51
CA GLU A 203 0.37 -15.65 8.40
C GLU A 203 -0.07 -15.43 9.86
N SER A 204 -0.39 -14.19 10.25
CA SER A 204 -0.76 -13.81 11.63
C SER A 204 -2.27 -13.56 11.83
N ILE A 205 -3.11 -13.89 10.84
CA ILE A 205 -4.57 -13.76 10.92
C ILE A 205 -5.12 -14.51 12.15
N GLY A 206 -5.92 -13.82 12.97
CA GLY A 206 -6.43 -14.31 14.26
C GLY A 206 -5.40 -14.33 15.40
N SER A 207 -4.27 -13.64 15.22
CA SER A 207 -3.11 -13.63 16.13
C SER A 207 -2.49 -12.23 16.23
N THR A 208 -1.24 -12.14 16.69
CA THR A 208 -0.43 -10.91 16.76
C THR A 208 0.81 -10.98 15.87
N VAL A 209 1.17 -9.83 15.28
CA VAL A 209 2.43 -9.54 14.61
C VAL A 209 3.24 -8.53 15.42
N VAL A 210 4.57 -8.63 15.41
CA VAL A 210 5.46 -7.64 16.03
C VAL A 210 5.51 -6.39 15.16
N ARG A 211 5.40 -5.21 15.79
CA ARG A 211 5.37 -3.90 15.13
C ARG A 211 6.51 -3.71 14.14
N ASP A 212 7.74 -4.00 14.57
CA ASP A 212 8.95 -3.73 13.78
C ASP A 212 9.06 -4.63 12.54
N ASP A 213 8.62 -5.90 12.64
CA ASP A 213 8.56 -6.83 11.49
C ASP A 213 7.56 -6.34 10.43
N LEU A 214 6.42 -5.77 10.88
CA LEU A 214 5.42 -5.19 9.99
C LEU A 214 5.89 -3.88 9.36
N LEU A 215 6.53 -2.99 10.13
CA LEU A 215 7.10 -1.73 9.60
C LEU A 215 8.20 -2.00 8.57
N GLY A 216 9.17 -2.85 8.90
CA GLY A 216 10.27 -3.21 8.00
C GLY A 216 9.80 -3.90 6.72
N SER A 217 8.65 -4.58 6.76
CA SER A 217 8.01 -5.14 5.56
C SER A 217 7.48 -4.07 4.59
N TYR A 218 7.22 -2.85 5.07
CA TYR A 218 6.84 -1.71 4.23
C TYR A 218 8.01 -0.75 3.93
N GLY A 219 9.24 -1.00 4.40
CA GLY A 219 10.44 -0.22 4.06
C GLY A 219 11.11 0.49 5.25
N ASP A 220 11.87 1.54 4.95
CA ASP A 220 12.73 2.22 5.92
C ASP A 220 11.97 3.04 6.98
N GLU A 221 12.68 3.46 8.03
CA GLU A 221 12.16 4.26 9.15
C GLU A 221 11.44 5.52 8.65
N GLY A 222 10.20 5.73 9.13
CA GLY A 222 9.36 6.87 8.75
C GLY A 222 8.67 6.77 7.38
N MET A 223 8.84 5.68 6.61
CA MET A 223 8.16 5.48 5.33
C MET A 223 6.68 5.04 5.46
N THR A 224 6.22 4.73 6.68
CA THR A 224 4.91 4.14 6.98
C THR A 224 4.41 4.59 8.36
N ALA A 225 3.11 4.83 8.49
CA ALA A 225 2.39 4.93 9.77
C ALA A 225 1.34 3.80 9.87
N LEU A 226 1.22 3.19 11.05
CA LEU A 226 0.28 2.09 11.32
C LEU A 226 -0.86 2.56 12.23
N VAL A 227 -2.10 2.48 11.76
CA VAL A 227 -3.28 2.90 12.53
C VAL A 227 -3.98 1.67 13.10
N CYS A 228 -3.99 1.55 14.42
CA CYS A 228 -4.69 0.51 15.16
C CYS A 228 -6.03 1.00 15.73
N LYS A 229 -7.04 0.11 15.74
CA LYS A 229 -8.36 0.29 16.36
C LYS A 229 -8.68 -0.93 17.25
N GLY A 230 -9.93 -1.09 17.73
CA GLY A 230 -10.37 -2.31 18.44
C GLY A 230 -9.64 -2.71 19.73
N GLY A 231 -8.77 -1.86 20.29
CA GLY A 231 -7.83 -2.25 21.35
C GLY A 231 -6.56 -2.95 20.84
N GLY A 232 -5.96 -2.45 19.76
CA GLY A 232 -4.64 -2.84 19.26
C GLY A 232 -4.65 -3.72 18.00
N TYR A 233 -5.72 -3.69 17.21
CA TYR A 233 -5.80 -4.40 15.93
C TYR A 233 -5.48 -3.48 14.74
N LEU A 234 -4.75 -4.00 13.75
CA LEU A 234 -4.37 -3.28 12.53
C LEU A 234 -5.61 -2.86 11.72
N SER A 235 -5.81 -1.54 11.55
CA SER A 235 -6.96 -1.00 10.83
C SER A 235 -6.60 -0.33 9.52
N GLU A 236 -5.57 0.52 9.52
CA GLU A 236 -5.04 1.13 8.30
C GLU A 236 -3.52 1.06 8.28
N VAL A 237 -2.94 0.92 7.08
CA VAL A 237 -1.53 1.17 6.80
C VAL A 237 -1.47 2.41 5.92
N ARG A 238 -0.66 3.40 6.31
CA ARG A 238 -0.51 4.66 5.58
C ARG A 238 0.92 4.87 5.12
N VAL A 239 1.09 5.26 3.87
CA VAL A 239 2.38 5.57 3.24
C VAL A 239 2.28 6.88 2.47
N CYS A 240 3.40 7.56 2.24
CA CYS A 240 3.40 8.90 1.64
C CYS A 240 4.10 8.92 0.27
N PHE A 241 3.56 9.70 -0.66
CA PHE A 241 4.10 9.90 -2.00
C PHE A 241 4.25 11.38 -2.32
N ALA A 242 5.29 11.75 -3.07
CA ALA A 242 5.50 13.12 -3.51
C ALA A 242 4.38 13.60 -4.44
N ARG A 243 4.13 14.91 -4.47
CA ARG A 243 3.33 15.56 -5.52
C ARG A 243 4.22 15.82 -6.74
N GLY A 244 3.81 15.34 -7.90
CA GLY A 244 4.39 15.65 -9.20
C GLY A 244 3.67 16.78 -9.93
N GLU A 245 4.18 17.13 -11.12
CA GLU A 245 3.58 18.14 -12.00
C GLU A 245 2.11 17.80 -12.33
N GLY A 246 1.25 18.82 -12.40
CA GLY A 246 -0.19 18.66 -12.64
C GLY A 246 -0.95 17.92 -11.52
N GLY A 247 -0.29 17.59 -10.41
CA GLY A 247 -0.85 16.75 -9.35
C GLY A 247 -0.71 15.25 -9.58
N ALA A 248 0.14 14.82 -10.52
CA ALA A 248 0.54 13.42 -10.64
C ALA A 248 1.12 12.89 -9.32
N VAL A 249 0.98 11.60 -9.04
CA VAL A 249 1.66 10.97 -7.89
C VAL A 249 3.10 10.67 -8.28
N GLY A 250 4.05 11.18 -7.50
CA GLY A 250 5.49 10.96 -7.67
C GLY A 250 6.02 9.80 -6.84
N ASP A 251 7.34 9.79 -6.64
CA ASP A 251 8.03 8.75 -5.86
C ASP A 251 7.55 8.66 -4.41
N ARG A 252 7.73 7.49 -3.80
CA ARG A 252 7.42 7.27 -2.38
C ARG A 252 8.43 8.01 -1.50
N ILE A 253 7.94 8.66 -0.45
CA ILE A 253 8.72 9.51 0.46
C ILE A 253 8.55 9.07 1.92
N VAL A 254 9.48 9.52 2.76
CA VAL A 254 9.32 9.53 4.22
C VAL A 254 8.07 10.36 4.53
N CYS A 255 7.17 9.83 5.35
CA CYS A 255 5.98 10.55 5.76
C CYS A 255 6.34 11.75 6.64
N PRO A 256 5.79 12.95 6.39
CA PRO A 256 5.96 14.10 7.26
C PRO A 256 5.47 13.81 8.69
N GLY A 257 6.11 14.46 9.68
CA GLY A 257 5.90 14.16 11.10
C GLY A 257 4.43 14.11 11.52
N ALA A 258 3.60 15.04 11.02
CA ALA A 258 2.17 15.09 11.34
C ALA A 258 1.35 13.85 10.89
N ILE A 259 1.87 13.03 9.97
CA ILE A 259 1.28 11.74 9.54
C ILE A 259 1.85 10.58 10.34
N LEU A 260 3.11 10.66 10.77
CA LEU A 260 3.72 9.70 11.69
C LEU A 260 3.14 9.83 13.11
N ASP A 261 2.75 11.04 13.51
CA ASP A 261 2.03 11.33 14.75
C ASP A 261 0.59 10.76 14.78
N GLU A 262 0.06 10.28 13.64
CA GLU A 262 -1.21 9.54 13.56
C GLU A 262 -1.03 8.01 13.78
N ASP A 263 0.19 7.51 13.92
CA ASP A 263 0.43 6.10 14.25
C ASP A 263 -0.11 5.79 15.67
N SER A 264 -0.91 4.73 15.78
CA SER A 264 -1.60 4.35 17.01
C SER A 264 -1.40 2.89 17.42
N CYS A 265 -0.45 2.19 16.79
CA CYS A 265 -0.19 0.78 17.05
C CYS A 265 0.87 0.56 18.15
N GLY A 266 0.62 -0.40 19.04
CA GLY A 266 1.61 -0.85 20.04
C GLY A 266 2.63 -1.82 19.48
N ASP A 267 3.57 -2.26 20.33
CA ASP A 267 4.67 -3.19 19.98
C ASP A 267 4.17 -4.56 19.46
N GLU A 268 3.01 -5.01 19.95
CA GLU A 268 2.25 -6.15 19.43
C GLU A 268 0.96 -5.66 18.78
N ILE A 269 0.77 -6.01 17.50
CA ILE A 269 -0.36 -5.60 16.67
C ILE A 269 -1.22 -6.84 16.37
N LYS A 270 -2.50 -6.80 16.69
CA LYS A 270 -3.43 -7.90 16.40
C LYS A 270 -3.88 -7.84 14.94
N VAL A 271 -4.01 -8.99 14.29
CA VAL A 271 -4.51 -9.09 12.91
C VAL A 271 -5.83 -9.85 12.94
N ALA A 272 -6.93 -9.17 12.65
CA ALA A 272 -8.27 -9.77 12.69
C ALA A 272 -8.50 -10.75 11.54
N ALA A 273 -9.32 -11.77 11.76
CA ALA A 273 -9.93 -12.59 10.71
C ALA A 273 -11.38 -12.14 10.43
N PHE A 274 -11.94 -12.52 9.29
CA PHE A 274 -13.38 -12.35 9.08
C PHE A 274 -14.17 -13.31 10.00
N GLY A 275 -15.39 -12.89 10.38
CA GLY A 275 -16.23 -13.63 11.34
C GLY A 275 -15.74 -13.60 12.80
N GLU A 276 -14.60 -12.99 13.12
CA GLU A 276 -14.04 -13.09 14.48
C GLU A 276 -14.94 -12.46 15.56
N GLY A 277 -15.20 -13.27 16.58
CA GLY A 277 -16.08 -12.93 17.68
C GLY A 277 -17.58 -13.07 17.36
N GLU A 278 -17.99 -13.57 16.19
CA GLU A 278 -19.31 -14.20 16.08
C GLU A 278 -19.41 -15.29 17.15
N ASP A 279 -20.42 -15.17 18.01
CA ASP A 279 -20.51 -15.98 19.22
C ASP A 279 -20.95 -17.40 18.83
N SER A 280 -20.17 -18.41 19.22
CA SER A 280 -20.40 -19.81 18.85
C SER A 280 -21.60 -20.46 19.56
N SER A 281 -22.56 -19.64 20.00
CA SER A 281 -23.81 -20.03 20.68
C SER A 281 -24.89 -20.49 19.70
N TYR A 282 -24.78 -20.20 18.41
CA TYR A 282 -25.48 -20.94 17.34
C TYR A 282 -24.80 -22.29 17.07
N GLY A 283 -24.79 -23.13 18.10
CA GLY A 283 -24.27 -24.49 18.03
C GLY A 283 -25.02 -25.36 17.01
N ALA A 284 -24.30 -26.29 16.39
CA ALA A 284 -24.81 -27.11 15.29
C ALA A 284 -26.12 -27.83 15.63
N VAL A 285 -27.19 -27.48 14.91
CA VAL A 285 -28.40 -28.31 14.83
C VAL A 285 -28.08 -29.48 13.91
N VAL A 286 -27.56 -30.56 14.50
CA VAL A 286 -27.28 -31.81 13.76
C VAL A 286 -28.62 -32.43 13.37
N GLU A 287 -28.98 -32.31 12.09
CA GLU A 287 -30.23 -32.85 11.56
C GLU A 287 -30.14 -34.38 11.42
N THR A 288 -30.55 -35.11 12.47
CA THR A 288 -30.76 -36.56 12.44
C THR A 288 -32.23 -36.91 12.26
N MET A 289 -32.62 -37.31 11.05
CA MET A 289 -33.82 -38.10 10.74
C MET A 289 -33.51 -39.13 9.66
#